data_AF-A0AAD6LJ37-F1
#
_entry.id   AF-A0AAD6LJ37-F1
#
_cell.length_a   1.000
_cell.length_b   1.000
_cell.length_c   1.000
_cell.angle_alpha   90.00
_cell.angle_beta   90.00
_cell.angle_gamma   90.00
#
_symmetry.space_group_name_H-M   'P 1'
#
loop_
_entity.id
_entity.type
_entity.pdbx_description
1 polymer ?
#
loop_
_entity_poly.entity_id
_entity_poly.type
_entity_poly.pdbx_seq_one_letter_code
_entity_poly.pdbx_strand_id
1 'polypeptide(L)'
;MSLDKYFKRKSLEDEESIKASSYITLSSSKKNHIEINPDTLLADPGLRRPIYEYHINDRDAIQRAYLQKSPCQPSHCDFPQKQFGNISTLRRFNPAWFGAYPTWLEYSIAKDVVFC
;
A
#
# COMPACT_ATOMS: atom_id res chain seq x y z
N MET A 1 -0.38 -33.91 -31.93
CA MET A 1 -0.92 -32.55 -31.73
C MET A 1 0.23 -31.68 -31.25
N SER A 2 0.70 -30.72 -32.05
CA SER A 2 1.85 -29.88 -31.68
C SER A 2 1.43 -28.70 -30.80
N LEU A 3 2.19 -28.44 -29.73
CA LEU A 3 1.93 -27.39 -28.74
C LEU A 3 2.31 -25.97 -29.22
N ASP A 4 2.81 -25.85 -30.46
CA ASP A 4 3.27 -24.58 -31.04
C ASP A 4 2.17 -23.52 -31.20
N LYS A 5 0.88 -23.91 -31.08
CA LYS A 5 -0.25 -22.95 -31.13
C LYS A 5 -0.32 -22.03 -29.91
N TYR A 6 0.27 -22.43 -28.78
CA TYR A 6 0.13 -21.71 -27.51
C TYR A 6 1.32 -20.80 -27.19
N PHE A 7 2.41 -20.87 -27.95
CA PHE A 7 3.61 -20.07 -27.71
C PHE A 7 3.77 -18.96 -28.76
N LYS A 8 3.20 -17.79 -28.47
CA LYS A 8 3.40 -16.57 -29.28
C LYS A 8 4.77 -15.98 -28.94
N ARG A 9 5.72 -16.03 -29.88
CA ARG A 9 6.97 -15.25 -29.79
C ARG A 9 6.64 -13.77 -29.97
N LYS A 10 7.03 -12.96 -28.98
CA LYS A 10 6.86 -11.51 -28.96
C LYS A 10 7.83 -10.88 -29.97
N SER A 11 7.32 -10.03 -30.87
CA SER A 11 8.10 -9.28 -31.86
C SER A 11 9.00 -8.25 -31.17
N LEU A 12 10.20 -8.02 -31.70
CA LEU A 12 11.16 -7.03 -31.16
C LEU A 12 10.63 -5.59 -31.20
N GLU A 13 9.65 -5.32 -32.05
CA GLU A 13 8.97 -4.02 -32.18
C GLU A 13 8.09 -3.69 -30.96
N ASP A 14 7.54 -4.70 -30.28
CA ASP A 14 6.72 -4.50 -29.07
C ASP A 14 7.57 -4.20 -27.83
N GLU A 15 8.82 -4.67 -27.79
CA GLU A 15 9.78 -4.35 -26.72
C GLU A 15 10.22 -2.89 -26.78
N GLU A 16 10.34 -2.33 -27.98
CA GLU A 16 10.73 -0.93 -28.16
C GLU A 16 9.60 0.04 -27.77
N SER A 17 8.33 -0.35 -27.95
CA SER A 17 7.14 0.37 -27.47
C SER A 17 6.89 0.25 -25.96
N ILE A 18 7.25 -0.89 -25.35
CA ILE A 18 7.19 -1.07 -23.89
C ILE A 18 8.32 -0.30 -23.21
N LYS A 19 9.54 -0.35 -23.77
CA LYS A 19 10.62 0.52 -23.30
C LYS A 19 10.23 1.98 -23.55
N ALA A 20 9.76 2.33 -24.76
CA ALA A 20 8.82 3.40 -25.14
C ALA A 20 8.17 4.17 -24.00
N SER A 21 7.12 3.51 -23.55
CA SER A 21 6.22 3.94 -22.52
C SER A 21 6.92 4.02 -21.16
N SER A 22 7.85 3.09 -20.86
CA SER A 22 8.62 3.11 -19.60
C SER A 22 9.57 4.31 -19.48
N TYR A 23 10.25 4.72 -20.56
CA TYR A 23 11.13 5.90 -20.51
C TYR A 23 10.38 7.22 -20.67
N ILE A 24 9.20 7.24 -21.30
CA ILE A 24 8.32 8.42 -21.29
C ILE A 24 7.64 8.62 -19.93
N THR A 25 7.35 7.56 -19.17
CA THR A 25 6.90 7.70 -17.77
C THR A 25 8.02 8.06 -16.78
N LEU A 26 9.29 7.87 -17.15
CA LEU A 26 10.43 8.33 -16.34
C LEU A 26 10.79 9.82 -16.54
N SER A 27 10.27 10.51 -17.58
CA SER A 27 10.87 11.78 -18.01
C SER A 27 10.26 13.07 -17.45
N SER A 28 9.21 13.04 -16.63
CA SER A 28 8.68 14.28 -16.05
C SER A 28 8.10 14.12 -14.65
N SER A 29 8.97 13.81 -13.70
CA SER A 29 8.89 14.44 -12.40
C SER A 29 10.26 14.34 -11.76
N LYS A 30 11.00 15.46 -11.71
CA LYS A 30 12.11 15.65 -10.76
C LYS A 30 11.53 15.60 -9.33
N LYS A 31 11.06 14.44 -8.90
CA LYS A 31 10.84 14.15 -7.50
C LYS A 31 12.23 13.89 -6.96
N ASN A 32 12.70 14.80 -6.11
CA ASN A 32 13.93 14.64 -5.35
C ASN A 32 14.07 13.18 -4.94
N HIS A 33 15.20 12.55 -5.28
CA HIS A 33 15.55 11.22 -4.82
C HIS A 33 15.71 11.32 -3.30
N ILE A 34 14.59 11.24 -2.59
CA ILE A 34 14.56 11.13 -1.15
C ILE A 34 15.08 9.72 -0.91
N GLU A 35 16.31 9.58 -0.41
CA GLU A 35 16.76 8.31 0.15
C GLU A 35 15.76 7.96 1.26
N ILE A 36 14.88 7.02 0.98
CA ILE A 36 13.86 6.64 1.93
C ILE A 36 14.52 5.69 2.92
N ASN A 37 14.87 6.22 4.09
CA ASN A 37 15.29 5.38 5.19
C ASN A 37 14.07 4.53 5.63
N PRO A 38 14.11 3.19 5.50
CA PRO A 38 12.99 2.31 5.86
C PRO A 38 12.58 2.44 7.34
N ASP A 39 13.50 2.86 8.21
CA ASP A 39 13.21 3.09 9.63
C ASP A 39 12.28 4.28 9.84
N THR A 40 12.33 5.27 8.95
CA THR A 40 11.51 6.50 9.01
C THR A 40 10.09 6.32 8.47
N LEU A 41 9.77 5.16 7.89
CA LEU A 41 8.43 4.89 7.37
C LEU A 41 7.40 4.81 8.50
N LEU A 42 6.33 5.60 8.36
CA LEU A 42 5.21 5.64 9.28
C LEU A 42 4.46 4.31 9.26
N ALA A 43 4.32 3.70 10.44
CA ALA A 43 3.59 2.44 10.57
C ALA A 43 2.08 2.62 10.38
N ASP A 44 1.52 3.78 10.76
CA ASP A 44 0.08 4.05 10.63
C ASP A 44 -0.35 4.01 9.15
N PRO A 45 -1.25 3.08 8.76
CA PRO A 45 -1.66 2.90 7.36
C PRO A 45 -2.34 4.13 6.76
N GLY A 46 -3.00 4.94 7.59
CA GLY A 46 -3.61 6.18 7.17
C GLY A 46 -2.61 7.28 6.85
N LEU A 47 -1.38 7.19 7.37
CA LEU A 47 -0.32 8.16 7.10
C LEU A 47 0.69 7.69 6.03
N ARG A 48 0.59 6.43 5.58
CA ARG A 48 1.45 5.89 4.51
C ARG A 48 1.18 6.64 3.21
N ARG A 49 2.27 7.05 2.53
CA ARG A 49 2.14 7.52 1.15
C ARG A 49 1.83 6.33 0.23
N PRO A 50 0.93 6.49 -0.75
CA PRO A 50 0.64 5.46 -1.74
C PRO A 50 1.90 4.95 -2.44
N ILE A 51 1.96 3.64 -2.70
CA ILE A 51 3.20 3.02 -3.20
C ILE A 51 3.65 3.58 -4.56
N TYR A 52 2.71 4.01 -5.40
CA TYR A 52 2.99 4.57 -6.72
C TYR A 52 3.64 5.96 -6.66
N GLU A 53 3.55 6.67 -5.52
CA GLU A 53 4.16 7.99 -5.38
C GLU A 53 5.67 7.94 -5.20
N TYR A 54 6.19 6.80 -4.71
CA TYR A 54 7.62 6.56 -4.58
C TYR A 54 8.26 6.29 -5.94
N HIS A 55 9.57 6.54 -6.01
CA HIS A 55 10.37 6.27 -7.19
C HIS A 55 10.39 4.77 -7.50
N ILE A 56 10.37 4.41 -8.79
CA ILE A 56 10.18 3.02 -9.26
C ILE A 56 11.20 2.06 -8.65
N ASN A 57 12.44 2.50 -8.50
CA ASN A 57 13.52 1.68 -7.95
C ASN A 57 13.39 1.44 -6.43
N ASP A 58 12.63 2.26 -5.71
CA ASP A 58 12.51 2.17 -4.26
C ASP A 58 11.26 1.39 -3.82
N ARG A 59 10.25 1.29 -4.69
CA ARG A 59 8.93 0.71 -4.35
C ARG A 59 9.04 -0.68 -3.72
N ASP A 60 9.89 -1.54 -4.25
CA ASP A 60 10.09 -2.89 -3.71
C ASP A 60 10.70 -2.87 -2.30
N ALA A 61 11.71 -2.03 -2.08
CA ALA A 61 12.31 -1.85 -0.76
C ALA A 61 11.29 -1.31 0.25
N ILE A 62 10.45 -0.36 -0.16
CA ILE A 62 9.38 0.20 0.67
C ILE A 62 8.31 -0.84 1.00
N GLN A 63 7.87 -1.65 0.03
CA GLN A 63 6.93 -2.74 0.27
C GLN A 63 7.50 -3.74 1.29
N ARG A 64 8.76 -4.16 1.10
CA ARG A 64 9.44 -5.05 2.04
C ARG A 64 9.52 -4.45 3.42
N ALA A 65 9.86 -3.16 3.55
CA ALA A 65 9.93 -2.48 4.83
C ALA A 65 8.57 -2.44 5.56
N TYR A 66 7.46 -2.17 4.84
CA TYR A 66 6.13 -2.23 5.45
C TYR A 66 5.76 -3.63 5.90
N LEU A 67 6.06 -4.66 5.11
CA LEU A 67 5.80 -6.06 5.49
C LEU A 67 6.57 -6.48 6.75
N GLN A 68 7.78 -5.95 6.96
CA GLN A 68 8.58 -6.23 8.17
C GLN A 68 8.04 -5.55 9.44
N LYS A 69 7.31 -4.43 9.33
CA LYS A 69 6.84 -3.65 10.49
C LYS A 69 5.64 -4.24 11.23
N SER A 70 5.09 -5.36 10.76
CA SER A 70 3.84 -5.99 11.25
C SER A 70 2.59 -5.10 11.06
N PRO A 71 1.37 -5.67 11.11
CA PRO A 71 0.14 -4.89 10.99
C PRO A 71 0.02 -3.82 12.07
N CYS A 72 -0.45 -2.61 11.72
CA CYS A 72 -0.67 -1.54 12.69
C CYS A 72 -1.91 -1.84 13.56
N GLN A 73 -1.69 -2.51 14.69
CA GLN A 73 -2.73 -2.91 15.66
C GLN A 73 -2.48 -2.27 17.03
N PRO A 74 -2.91 -1.02 17.25
CA PRO A 74 -2.69 -0.33 18.51
C PRO A 74 -3.47 -0.98 19.66
N SER A 75 -2.76 -1.42 20.70
CA SER A 75 -3.33 -2.12 21.86
C SER A 75 -3.87 -1.20 22.96
N HIS A 76 -3.42 0.06 23.03
CA HIS A 76 -3.71 1.00 24.11
C HIS A 76 -4.25 2.35 23.62
N CYS A 77 -5.13 2.33 22.61
CA CYS A 77 -5.74 3.54 22.09
C CYS A 77 -7.23 3.58 22.37
N ASP A 78 -7.72 4.77 22.71
CA ASP A 78 -9.14 5.04 22.81
C ASP A 78 -9.72 5.18 21.41
N PHE A 79 -10.59 4.24 21.02
CA PHE A 79 -11.31 4.29 19.75
C PHE A 79 -12.48 5.26 19.89
N PRO A 80 -12.47 6.41 19.18
CA PRO A 80 -13.50 7.42 19.31
C PRO A 80 -14.85 6.86 18.84
N GLN A 81 -15.90 7.39 19.45
CA GLN A 81 -17.27 7.05 19.09
C GLN A 81 -17.81 8.09 18.09
N LYS A 82 -18.37 7.61 16.98
CA LYS A 82 -18.99 8.44 15.95
C LYS A 82 -20.45 8.03 15.77
N GLN A 83 -21.31 9.02 15.51
CA GLN A 83 -22.67 8.76 15.08
C GLN A 83 -22.63 8.19 13.66
N PHE A 84 -23.36 7.10 13.43
CA PHE A 84 -23.41 6.44 12.14
C PHE A 84 -24.84 6.47 11.58
N GLY A 85 -25.02 7.18 10.47
CA GLY A 85 -26.33 7.37 9.84
C GLY A 85 -27.26 8.31 10.62
N ASN A 86 -28.56 8.15 10.39
CA ASN A 86 -29.64 8.91 11.03
C ASN A 86 -30.03 8.37 12.40
N ILE A 87 -29.32 7.36 12.92
CA ILE A 87 -29.62 6.71 14.20
C ILE A 87 -28.77 7.38 15.29
N SER A 88 -29.37 7.64 16.46
CA SER A 88 -28.69 8.17 17.66
C SER A 88 -27.70 7.19 18.31
N THR A 89 -27.43 6.05 17.69
CA THR A 89 -26.48 5.05 18.21
C THR A 89 -25.07 5.42 17.80
N LEU A 90 -24.21 5.57 18.81
CA LEU A 90 -22.79 5.78 18.62
C LEU A 90 -22.10 4.44 18.32
N ARG A 91 -21.21 4.44 17.34
CA ARG A 91 -20.37 3.28 16.98
C ARG A 91 -18.90 3.62 17.15
N ARG A 92 -18.10 2.62 17.49
CA ARG A 92 -16.64 2.69 17.53
C ARG A 92 -16.05 1.42 16.95
N PHE A 93 -14.76 1.47 16.63
CA PHE A 93 -13.99 0.27 16.32
C PHE A 93 -14.01 -0.71 17.50
N ASN A 94 -14.07 -2.01 17.19
CA ASN A 94 -14.03 -3.07 18.18
C ASN A 94 -12.61 -3.68 18.23
N PRO A 95 -11.81 -3.42 19.29
CA PRO A 95 -10.46 -3.96 19.39
C PRO A 95 -10.40 -5.50 19.44
N ALA A 96 -11.49 -6.18 19.78
CA ALA A 96 -11.55 -7.64 19.70
C ALA A 96 -11.33 -8.17 18.27
N TRP A 97 -11.55 -7.33 17.24
CA TRP A 97 -11.26 -7.71 15.85
C TRP A 97 -9.76 -7.89 15.57
N PHE A 98 -8.85 -7.29 16.34
CA PHE A 98 -7.42 -7.60 16.20
C PHE A 98 -7.12 -9.06 16.57
N GLY A 99 -7.81 -9.61 17.58
CA GLY A 99 -7.69 -11.03 17.92
C GLY A 99 -8.27 -11.96 16.86
N ALA A 100 -9.34 -11.55 16.17
CA ALA A 100 -9.94 -12.31 15.07
C ALA A 100 -9.10 -12.24 13.79
N TYR A 101 -8.41 -11.12 13.56
CA TYR A 101 -7.70 -10.82 12.31
C TYR A 101 -6.27 -10.30 12.57
N PRO A 102 -5.41 -11.10 13.23
CA PRO A 102 -4.12 -10.63 13.74
C PRO A 102 -3.09 -10.32 12.64
N THR A 103 -3.28 -10.82 11.43
CA THR A 103 -2.26 -10.76 10.36
C THR A 103 -2.50 -9.66 9.33
N TRP A 104 -3.69 -9.07 9.26
CA TRP A 104 -4.05 -8.16 8.15
C TRP A 104 -4.93 -6.98 8.55
N LEU A 105 -5.67 -7.05 9.66
CA LEU A 105 -6.50 -5.93 10.07
C LEU A 105 -5.61 -4.84 10.66
N GLU A 106 -5.63 -3.66 10.04
CA GLU A 106 -4.89 -2.51 10.53
C GLU A 106 -5.87 -1.38 10.90
N TYR A 107 -5.47 -0.54 11.84
CA TYR A 107 -6.25 0.63 12.22
C TYR A 107 -5.36 1.88 12.24
N SER A 108 -5.83 2.94 11.58
CA SER A 108 -5.20 4.25 11.64
C SER A 108 -5.79 5.06 12.78
N ILE A 109 -4.96 5.41 13.76
CA ILE A 109 -5.36 6.32 14.84
C ILE A 109 -5.54 7.72 14.26
N ALA A 110 -4.64 8.13 13.36
CA ALA A 110 -4.63 9.46 12.79
C ALA A 110 -5.91 9.76 11.98
N LYS A 111 -6.48 8.75 11.32
CA LYS A 111 -7.71 8.89 10.52
C LYS A 111 -8.96 8.33 11.18
N ASP A 112 -8.81 7.57 12.26
CA ASP A 112 -9.90 6.79 12.87
C ASP A 112 -10.67 5.95 11.82
N VAL A 113 -9.92 5.14 11.07
CA VAL A 113 -10.45 4.23 10.05
C VAL A 113 -9.65 2.92 10.01
N VAL A 114 -10.32 1.87 9.56
CA VAL A 114 -9.77 0.52 9.39
C VAL A 114 -9.19 0.36 7.98
N PHE A 115 -8.09 -0.36 7.87
CA PHE A 115 -7.46 -0.80 6.62
C PHE A 115 -7.32 -2.32 6.62
N CYS A 116 -7.36 -2.91 5.43
CA CYS A 116 -7.28 -4.35 5.19
C CYS A 116 -6.85 -4.64 3.76
#